data_AF-A0A925PIJ2-F1
#
_entry.id   AF-A0A925PIJ2-F1
#
_cell.length_a   1.000
_cell.length_b   1.000
_cell.length_c   1.000
_cell.angle_alpha   90.00
_cell.angle_beta   90.00
_cell.angle_gamma   90.00
#
_symmetry.space_group_name_H-M   'P 1'
#
loop_
_entity.id
_entity.type
_entity.pdbx_description
1 polymer ?
#
loop_
_entity_poly.entity_id
_entity_poly.type
_entity_poly.pdbx_seq_one_letter_code
_entity_poly.pdbx_strand_id
1 'polypeptide(L)'
;VLRGIDLAIVSGVAAARAIISAQKGAEVGPNYVSQLEKLNLTPTLKLFAGWPDITSIPRMADAYPQLANDALKFMFTVDGNVPDKMPKAMMGIIKRHVSIGQLIADGWKGVTSI
;
A
#
# COMPACT_ATOMS: atom_id res chain seq x y z
N VAL A 1 -2.45 -9.72 5.01
CA VAL A 1 -3.07 -11.06 5.07
C VAL A 1 -4.45 -11.08 4.41
N LEU A 2 -5.40 -10.20 4.79
CA LEU A 2 -6.77 -10.21 4.25
C LEU A 2 -6.86 -10.20 2.71
N ARG A 3 -6.18 -9.26 2.02
CA ARG A 3 -6.22 -9.22 0.54
C ARG A 3 -5.59 -10.44 -0.15
N GLY A 4 -4.65 -11.13 0.48
CA GLY A 4 -4.03 -12.33 -0.10
C GLY A 4 -5.01 -13.50 -0.15
N ILE A 5 -5.90 -13.60 0.85
CA ILE A 5 -6.95 -14.62 0.91
C ILE A 5 -7.96 -14.39 -0.21
N ASP A 6 -8.42 -13.15 -0.39
CA ASP A 6 -9.39 -12.81 -1.44
C ASP A 6 -8.82 -13.13 -2.84
N LEU A 7 -7.56 -12.77 -3.09
CA LEU A 7 -6.87 -13.07 -4.36
C LEU A 7 -6.73 -14.58 -4.59
N ALA A 8 -6.44 -15.36 -3.55
CA ALA A 8 -6.37 -16.81 -3.64
C ALA A 8 -7.73 -17.45 -3.97
N ILE A 9 -8.81 -16.96 -3.35
CA ILE A 9 -10.18 -17.42 -3.64
C ILE A 9 -10.54 -17.11 -5.09
N VAL A 10 -10.29 -15.88 -5.55
CA VAL A 10 -10.58 -15.47 -6.93
C VAL A 10 -9.77 -16.28 -7.94
N SER A 11 -8.49 -16.56 -7.65
CA SER A 11 -7.65 -17.44 -8.46
C SER A 11 -8.22 -18.88 -8.51
N GLY A 12 -8.68 -19.43 -7.39
CA GLY A 12 -9.35 -20.73 -7.35
C GLY A 12 -10.64 -20.77 -8.18
N VAL A 13 -11.45 -19.71 -8.12
CA VAL A 13 -12.67 -19.57 -8.93
C VAL A 13 -12.32 -19.50 -10.43
N ALA A 14 -11.29 -18.75 -10.81
CA ALA A 14 -10.82 -18.71 -12.20
C ALA A 14 -10.36 -20.09 -12.69
N ALA A 15 -9.63 -20.86 -11.86
CA ALA A 15 -9.16 -22.19 -12.21
C ALA A 15 -10.34 -23.17 -12.39
N ALA A 16 -11.30 -23.17 -11.46
CA ALA A 16 -12.50 -24.00 -11.56
C ALA A 16 -13.30 -23.68 -12.84
N ARG A 17 -13.51 -22.40 -13.14
CA ARG A 17 -14.21 -21.96 -14.37
C ARG A 17 -13.48 -22.39 -15.64
N ALA A 18 -12.15 -22.32 -15.65
CA ALA A 18 -11.35 -22.72 -16.79
C ALA A 18 -11.39 -24.23 -17.07
N ILE A 19 -11.42 -25.04 -16.01
CA ILE A 19 -11.60 -26.50 -16.12
C ILE A 19 -12.99 -26.82 -16.63
N ILE A 20 -14.04 -26.18 -16.08
CA ILE A 20 -15.43 -26.41 -16.50
C ILE A 20 -15.68 -25.98 -17.96
N SER A 21 -15.05 -24.90 -18.42
CA SER A 21 -15.27 -24.38 -19.77
C SER A 21 -14.41 -25.04 -20.86
N ALA A 22 -13.37 -25.80 -20.49
CA ALA A 22 -12.48 -26.44 -21.44
C ALA A 22 -13.09 -27.75 -21.98
N GLN A 23 -13.05 -27.94 -23.30
CA GLN A 23 -13.46 -29.21 -23.92
C GLN A 23 -12.28 -30.18 -24.05
N LYS A 24 -11.06 -29.63 -24.14
CA LYS A 24 -9.80 -30.39 -24.17
C LYS A 24 -8.86 -29.89 -23.09
N GLY A 25 -8.05 -30.78 -22.53
CA GLY A 25 -7.09 -30.42 -21.48
C GLY A 25 -6.13 -29.28 -21.87
N ALA A 26 -5.77 -29.19 -23.16
CA ALA A 26 -4.91 -28.12 -23.68
C ALA A 26 -5.53 -26.71 -23.57
N GLU A 27 -6.85 -26.59 -23.44
CA GLU A 27 -7.57 -25.31 -23.38
C GLU A 27 -7.63 -24.74 -21.96
N VAL A 28 -7.36 -25.55 -20.93
CA VAL A 28 -7.50 -25.15 -19.51
C VAL A 28 -6.57 -23.99 -19.16
N GLY A 29 -5.30 -24.04 -19.60
CA GLY A 29 -4.32 -22.98 -19.33
C GLY A 29 -4.73 -21.63 -19.93
N PRO A 30 -4.99 -21.54 -21.25
CA PRO A 30 -5.49 -20.31 -21.88
C PRO A 30 -6.80 -19.80 -21.28
N ASN A 31 -7.74 -20.70 -20.99
CA ASN A 31 -9.02 -20.33 -20.35
C ASN A 31 -8.79 -19.74 -18.95
N TYR A 32 -7.86 -20.29 -18.17
CA TYR A 32 -7.52 -19.79 -16.84
C TYR A 32 -7.00 -18.36 -16.90
N VAL A 33 -6.05 -18.07 -17.79
CA VAL A 33 -5.53 -16.70 -17.99
C VAL A 33 -6.65 -15.74 -18.39
N SER A 34 -7.54 -16.15 -19.29
CA SER A 34 -8.72 -15.34 -19.65
C SER A 34 -9.64 -15.07 -18.45
N GLN A 35 -9.85 -16.05 -17.57
CA GLN A 35 -10.65 -15.88 -16.36
C GLN A 35 -9.96 -14.96 -15.34
N LEU A 36 -8.64 -15.01 -15.21
CA LEU A 36 -7.88 -14.09 -14.34
C LEU A 36 -8.05 -12.64 -14.78
N GLU A 37 -8.01 -12.37 -16.09
CA GLU A 37 -8.28 -11.03 -16.63
C GLU A 37 -9.74 -10.63 -16.42
N LYS A 38 -10.71 -11.53 -16.68
CA LYS A 38 -12.15 -11.27 -16.47
C LYS A 38 -12.48 -10.94 -15.01
N LEU A 39 -11.77 -11.56 -14.06
CA LEU A 39 -11.94 -11.32 -12.62
C LEU A 39 -11.06 -10.17 -12.11
N ASN A 40 -10.39 -9.43 -13.00
CA ASN A 40 -9.49 -8.31 -12.67
C ASN A 40 -8.36 -8.70 -11.71
N LEU A 41 -7.98 -9.99 -11.63
CA LEU A 41 -6.93 -10.42 -10.71
C LEU A 41 -5.56 -9.92 -11.18
N THR A 42 -5.26 -10.02 -12.48
CA THR A 42 -4.00 -9.51 -13.06
C THR A 42 -3.81 -8.00 -12.85
N PRO A 43 -4.77 -7.12 -13.21
CA PRO A 43 -4.61 -5.68 -12.95
C PRO A 43 -4.54 -5.37 -11.45
N THR A 44 -5.25 -6.11 -10.60
CA THR A 44 -5.16 -5.96 -9.14
C THR A 44 -3.75 -6.29 -8.64
N LEU A 45 -3.15 -7.39 -9.09
CA LEU A 45 -1.77 -7.75 -8.72
C LEU A 45 -0.76 -6.70 -9.19
N LYS A 46 -0.93 -6.16 -10.41
CA LYS A 46 -0.06 -5.10 -10.95
C LYS A 46 -0.10 -3.83 -10.10
N LEU A 47 -1.29 -3.42 -9.65
CA LEU A 47 -1.44 -2.25 -8.78
C LEU A 47 -0.69 -2.40 -7.45
N PHE A 48 -0.59 -3.63 -6.92
CA PHE A 48 0.13 -3.89 -5.66
C PHE A 48 1.58 -4.32 -5.86
N ALA A 49 2.09 -4.36 -7.09
CA ALA A 49 3.40 -4.93 -7.39
C ALA A 49 4.55 -4.17 -6.71
N GLY A 50 4.47 -2.84 -6.58
CA GLY A 50 5.50 -2.04 -5.90
C GLY A 50 5.24 -1.78 -4.41
N TRP A 51 4.21 -2.39 -3.81
CA TRP A 51 4.00 -2.32 -2.36
C TRP A 51 5.20 -2.84 -1.53
N PRO A 52 5.95 -3.87 -1.96
CA PRO A 52 7.20 -4.28 -1.32
C PRO A 52 8.27 -3.17 -1.28
N ASP A 53 8.35 -2.32 -2.30
CA ASP A 53 9.34 -1.23 -2.36
C ASP A 53 9.05 -0.13 -1.34
N ILE A 54 7.75 0.08 -1.04
CA ILE A 54 7.29 1.01 -0.02
C ILE A 54 7.51 0.41 1.37
N THR A 55 7.05 -0.83 1.58
CA THR A 55 7.13 -1.50 2.90
C THR A 55 8.56 -1.86 3.31
N SER A 56 9.50 -1.92 2.36
CA SER A 56 10.94 -2.08 2.64
C SER A 56 11.62 -0.81 3.16
N ILE A 57 10.98 0.36 3.10
CA ILE A 57 11.52 1.60 3.68
C ILE A 57 11.42 1.49 5.21
N PRO A 58 12.53 1.43 5.97
CA PRO A 58 12.48 1.21 7.42
C PRO A 58 11.63 2.24 8.17
N ARG A 59 11.62 3.48 7.68
CA ARG A 59 10.84 4.60 8.26
C ARG A 59 9.33 4.40 8.21
N MET A 60 8.81 3.57 7.29
CA MET A 60 7.37 3.27 7.19
C MET A 60 6.84 2.53 8.41
N ALA A 61 7.67 1.72 9.07
CA ALA A 61 7.28 0.96 10.25
C ALA A 61 7.59 1.67 11.58
N ASP A 62 8.39 2.74 11.56
CA ASP A 62 8.90 3.38 12.78
C ASP A 62 8.70 4.90 12.78
N ALA A 63 9.51 5.64 12.02
CA ALA A 63 9.53 7.10 12.05
C ALA A 63 8.21 7.75 11.60
N TYR A 64 7.55 7.26 10.54
CA TYR A 64 6.31 7.85 10.05
C TYR A 64 5.11 7.65 10.99
N PRO A 65 4.88 6.46 11.58
CA PRO A 65 3.89 6.29 12.64
C PRO A 65 4.13 7.21 13.85
N GLN A 66 5.38 7.37 14.31
CA GLN A 66 5.70 8.25 15.43
C GLN A 66 5.48 9.72 15.10
N LEU A 67 5.89 10.14 13.90
CA LEU A 67 5.61 11.49 13.37
C LEU A 67 4.11 11.78 13.36
N ALA A 68 3.30 10.84 12.85
CA ALA A 68 1.85 10.99 12.82
C ALA A 68 1.26 11.12 14.24
N ASN A 69 1.73 10.31 15.18
CA ASN A 69 1.30 10.39 16.58
C ASN A 69 1.62 11.75 17.20
N ASP A 70 2.82 12.28 16.99
CA ASP A 70 3.21 13.58 17.54
C ASP A 70 2.47 14.74 16.87
N ALA A 71 2.24 14.66 15.56
CA ALA A 71 1.41 15.62 14.85
C ALA A 71 -0.02 15.64 15.40
N LEU A 72 -0.63 14.47 15.59
CA LEU A 72 -1.97 14.34 16.16
C LEU A 72 -2.02 14.83 17.61
N LYS A 73 -1.01 14.49 18.44
CA LYS A 73 -0.91 15.02 19.81
C LYS A 73 -0.88 16.55 19.80
N PHE A 74 -0.08 17.17 18.94
CA PHE A 74 -0.03 18.62 18.85
C PHE A 74 -1.38 19.22 18.42
N MET A 75 -2.07 18.59 17.47
CA MET A 75 -3.35 19.10 16.96
C MET A 75 -4.50 18.98 17.95
N PHE A 76 -4.52 17.94 18.78
CA PHE A 76 -5.69 17.59 19.60
C PHE A 76 -5.46 17.69 21.11
N THR A 77 -4.24 17.99 21.56
CA THR A 77 -3.98 18.25 22.99
C THR A 77 -4.25 19.72 23.29
N VAL A 78 -5.06 19.98 24.32
CA VAL A 78 -5.31 21.32 24.86
C VAL A 78 -4.59 21.41 26.19
N ASP A 79 -3.51 22.19 26.24
CA ASP A 79 -2.60 22.28 27.40
C ASP A 79 -2.56 23.68 28.02
N GLY A 80 -3.65 24.46 27.94
CA GLY A 80 -3.81 25.77 28.58
C GLY A 80 -2.83 26.87 28.15
N ASN A 81 -1.83 26.53 27.33
CA ASN A 81 -0.80 27.42 26.82
C ASN A 81 -1.22 28.00 25.46
N VAL A 82 -0.56 29.08 25.04
CA VAL A 82 -0.69 29.60 23.67
C VAL A 82 0.10 28.69 22.73
N PRO A 83 -0.54 27.97 21.80
CA PRO A 83 0.17 27.07 20.91
C PRO A 83 1.00 27.83 19.87
N ASP A 84 2.09 27.20 19.43
CA ASP A 84 2.85 27.67 18.27
C ASP A 84 1.96 27.70 17.01
N LYS A 85 2.33 28.52 16.02
CA LYS A 85 1.65 28.51 14.71
C LYS A 85 1.76 27.11 14.09
N MET A 86 0.62 26.54 13.68
CA MET A 86 0.50 25.21 13.08
C MET A 86 1.63 24.85 12.08
N PRO A 87 1.94 25.68 11.07
CA PRO A 87 3.00 25.32 10.10
C PRO A 87 4.39 25.18 10.73
N LYS A 88 4.71 26.03 11.71
CA LYS A 88 6.00 26.01 12.40
C LYS A 88 6.12 24.78 13.29
N ALA A 89 5.07 24.47 14.04
CA ALA A 89 5.00 23.27 14.87
C ALA A 89 5.11 21.99 14.04
N MET A 90 4.34 21.88 12.95
CA MET A 90 4.39 20.72 12.06
C MET A 90 5.77 20.52 11.42
N MET A 91 6.40 21.61 10.95
CA MET A 91 7.77 21.54 10.43
C MET A 91 8.77 21.09 11.50
N GLY A 92 8.59 21.54 12.75
CA GLY A 92 9.39 21.10 13.89
C GLY A 92 9.24 19.60 14.15
N ILE A 93 8.01 19.08 14.11
CA ILE A 93 7.71 17.65 14.32
C ILE A 93 8.33 16.82 13.19
N ILE A 94 8.14 17.21 11.92
CA ILE A 94 8.73 16.50 10.78
C ILE A 94 10.25 16.39 10.93
N LYS A 95 10.92 17.51 11.23
CA LYS A 95 12.39 17.56 11.37
C LYS A 95 12.95 16.73 12.55
N ARG A 96 12.13 16.42 13.56
CA ARG A 96 12.55 15.56 14.69
C ARG A 96 12.61 14.08 14.29
N HIS A 97 11.76 13.67 13.36
CA HIS A 97 11.60 12.26 12.98
C HIS A 97 12.32 11.91 11.68
N VAL A 98 12.36 12.84 10.72
CA VAL A 98 12.96 12.61 9.39
C VAL A 98 13.64 13.85 8.85
N SER A 99 14.70 13.66 8.06
CA SER A 99 15.25 14.73 7.23
C SER A 99 14.28 15.05 6.08
N ILE A 100 14.19 16.32 5.68
CA ILE A 100 13.37 16.74 4.53
C ILE A 100 13.80 15.99 3.25
N GLY A 101 15.10 15.74 3.08
CA GLY A 101 15.60 14.96 1.95
C GLY A 101 15.11 13.51 1.96
N GLN A 102 15.01 12.89 3.15
CA GLN A 102 14.46 11.53 3.29
C GLN A 102 12.97 11.50 3.00
N LEU A 103 12.23 12.50 3.48
CA LEU A 103 10.79 12.64 3.20
C LEU A 103 10.53 12.77 1.69
N ILE A 104 11.31 13.59 0.99
CA ILE A 104 11.21 13.76 -0.46
C ILE A 104 11.58 12.46 -1.18
N ALA A 105 12.69 11.82 -0.79
CA ALA A 105 13.13 10.56 -1.40
C ALA A 105 12.10 9.44 -1.23
N ASP A 106 11.50 9.32 -0.04
CA ASP A 106 10.46 8.32 0.23
C ASP A 106 9.16 8.63 -0.49
N GLY A 107 8.78 9.91 -0.57
CA GLY A 107 7.64 10.35 -1.36
C GLY A 107 7.81 10.03 -2.84
N TRP A 108 9.00 10.31 -3.40
CA TRP A 108 9.33 9.96 -4.78
C TRP A 108 9.29 8.45 -5.01
N LYS A 109 9.91 7.67 -4.13
CA LYS A 109 9.90 6.21 -4.20
C LYS A 109 8.48 5.66 -4.15
N GLY A 110 7.63 6.21 -3.28
CA GLY A 110 6.22 5.84 -3.18
C GLY A 110 5.43 6.11 -4.47
N VAL A 111 5.65 7.25 -5.12
CA VAL A 111 4.99 7.58 -6.39
C VAL A 111 5.50 6.70 -7.55
N THR A 112 6.79 6.38 -7.58
CA THR A 112 7.35 5.54 -8.65
C THR A 112 7.01 4.06 -8.50
N SER A 113 6.63 3.62 -7.30
CA SER A 113 6.31 2.22 -7.00
C SER A 113 4.81 1.88 -7.13
N ILE A 114 3.96 2.82 -7.55
CA ILE A 114 2.51 2.62 -7.72
C ILE A 114 2.12 2.84 -9.18
#